data_AF-A0A1M7G066-F1
#
_entry.id   AF-A0A1M7G066-F1
#
_cell.length_a   1.000
_cell.length_b   1.000
_cell.length_c   1.000
_cell.angle_alpha   90.00
_cell.angle_beta   90.00
_cell.angle_gamma   90.00
#
_symmetry.space_group_name_H-M   'P 1'
#
loop_
_entity.id
_entity.type
_entity.pdbx_description
1 polymer ?
#
loop_
_entity_poly.entity_id
_entity_poly.type
_entity_poly.pdbx_seq_one_letter_code
_entity_poly.pdbx_strand_id
1 'polypeptide(L)'
;MPEDRIGRVLGNQILRSGTSVAANYRSACKARSKADFISKITIVEEEADETTLWLELIMESETLINDFTKSLHKELTAIFTSSGKQPRKTI
;
A
#
# COMPACT_ATOMS: atom_id res chain seq x y z
N MET A 1 0.51 -1.47 18.38
CA MET A 1 0.38 0.00 18.19
C MET A 1 0.25 0.63 19.57
N PRO A 2 0.83 1.81 19.82
CA PRO A 2 0.68 2.52 21.09
C PRO A 2 -0.79 2.89 21.28
N GLU A 3 -1.25 2.83 22.52
CA GLU A 3 -2.63 3.15 22.91
C GLU A 3 -2.86 4.67 23.08
N ASP A 4 -2.01 5.50 22.48
CA ASP A 4 -2.19 6.94 22.46
C ASP A 4 -3.03 7.37 21.24
N ARG A 5 -3.48 8.62 21.24
CA ARG A 5 -4.35 9.14 20.18
C ARG A 5 -3.65 9.14 18.82
N ILE A 6 -2.35 9.42 18.80
CA ILE A 6 -1.55 9.53 17.57
C ILE A 6 -1.35 8.14 16.96
N GLY A 7 -0.93 7.14 17.74
CA GLY A 7 -0.76 5.76 17.30
C GLY A 7 -2.05 5.14 16.76
N ARG A 8 -3.21 5.42 17.37
CA ARG A 8 -4.51 4.97 16.85
C ARG A 8 -4.89 5.62 15.52
N VAL A 9 -4.67 6.92 15.37
CA VAL A 9 -4.98 7.62 14.11
C VAL A 9 -4.08 7.11 12.98
N LEU A 10 -2.78 7.02 13.22
CA LEU A 10 -1.81 6.54 12.23
C LEU A 10 -2.04 5.06 11.87
N GLY A 11 -2.29 4.20 12.87
CA GLY A 11 -2.62 2.79 12.65
C GLY A 11 -3.88 2.60 11.82
N ASN A 12 -4.93 3.42 12.05
CA ASN A 12 -6.14 3.38 11.24
C ASN A 12 -5.90 3.84 9.80
N GLN A 13 -5.06 4.86 9.58
CA GLN A 13 -4.73 5.33 8.24
C GLN A 13 -3.98 4.26 7.45
N ILE A 14 -2.97 3.62 8.05
CA ILE A 14 -2.25 2.50 7.42
C ILE A 14 -3.17 1.33 7.10
N LEU A 15 -4.06 0.97 8.03
CA LEU A 15 -4.99 -0.13 7.80
C LEU A 15 -5.90 0.17 6.60
N ARG A 16 -6.39 1.41 6.49
CA ARG A 16 -7.26 1.83 5.38
C ARG A 16 -6.52 1.88 4.05
N SER A 17 -5.39 2.59 3.97
CA SER A 17 -4.64 2.73 2.72
C SER A 17 -4.09 1.37 2.25
N GLY A 18 -3.51 0.58 3.17
CA GLY A 18 -2.97 -0.74 2.86
C GLY A 18 -4.04 -1.74 2.38
N THR A 19 -5.25 -1.70 2.95
CA THR A 19 -6.35 -2.54 2.45
C THR A 19 -6.93 -2.03 1.13
N SER A 20 -6.92 -0.72 0.88
CA SER A 20 -7.32 -0.11 -0.38
C SER A 20 -6.44 -0.59 -1.54
N VAL A 21 -5.12 -0.68 -1.34
CA VAL A 21 -4.19 -1.24 -2.34
C VAL A 21 -4.62 -2.66 -2.77
N ALA A 22 -4.84 -3.56 -1.80
CA ALA A 22 -5.23 -4.94 -2.10
C ALA A 22 -6.60 -5.02 -2.82
N ALA A 23 -7.55 -4.18 -2.41
CA ALA A 23 -8.87 -4.12 -3.04
C ALA A 23 -8.80 -3.60 -4.49
N ASN A 24 -8.07 -2.50 -4.71
CA ASN A 24 -7.89 -1.91 -6.04
C ASN A 24 -7.09 -2.83 -6.96
N TYR A 25 -6.08 -3.53 -6.45
CA TYR A 25 -5.34 -4.53 -7.24
C TYR A 25 -6.23 -5.69 -7.68
N ARG A 26 -7.07 -6.23 -6.79
CA ARG A 26 -8.08 -7.24 -7.16
C ARG A 26 -9.07 -6.73 -8.20
N SER A 27 -9.40 -5.44 -8.19
CA SER A 27 -10.24 -4.80 -9.21
C SER A 27 -9.50 -4.66 -10.55
N ALA A 28 -8.21 -4.31 -10.52
CA ALA A 28 -7.35 -4.22 -11.71
C ALA A 28 -7.24 -5.57 -12.41
N CYS A 29 -7.08 -6.67 -11.67
CA CYS A 29 -7.08 -8.03 -12.22
C CYS A 29 -8.38 -8.43 -12.93
N LYS A 30 -9.48 -7.70 -12.72
CA LYS A 30 -10.78 -7.88 -13.38
C LYS A 30 -11.06 -6.81 -14.45
N ALA A 31 -10.02 -6.11 -14.91
CA ALA A 31 -10.16 -5.05 -15.90
C ALA A 31 -10.74 -5.58 -17.22
N ARG A 32 -11.57 -4.75 -17.86
CA ARG A 32 -12.28 -5.09 -19.10
C ARG A 32 -11.48 -4.76 -20.36
N SER A 33 -10.41 -3.98 -20.21
CA SER A 33 -9.51 -3.60 -21.30
C SER A 33 -8.13 -3.27 -20.74
N LYS A 34 -7.15 -3.13 -21.64
CA LYS A 34 -5.81 -2.67 -21.27
C LYS A 34 -5.82 -1.25 -20.69
N ALA A 35 -6.64 -0.35 -21.23
CA ALA A 35 -6.76 1.01 -20.71
C ALA A 35 -7.37 1.03 -19.30
N ASP A 36 -8.41 0.21 -19.07
CA ASP A 36 -9.04 0.03 -17.76
C ASP A 36 -8.05 -0.57 -16.74
N PHE A 37 -7.23 -1.54 -17.17
CA PHE A 37 -6.17 -2.09 -16.34
C PHE A 37 -5.16 -1.02 -15.91
N ILE A 38 -4.65 -0.24 -16.86
CA ILE A 38 -3.67 0.82 -16.59
C ILE A 38 -4.25 1.84 -15.60
N SER A 39 -5.47 2.32 -15.86
CA SER A 39 -6.13 3.29 -14.97
C SER A 39 -6.29 2.75 -13.54
N LYS A 40 -6.67 1.48 -13.39
CA LYS A 40 -6.81 0.87 -12.05
C LYS A 40 -5.47 0.63 -11.37
N ILE A 41 -4.42 0.31 -12.12
CA ILE A 41 -3.07 0.18 -11.55
C ILE A 41 -2.54 1.54 -11.08
N THR A 42 -2.82 2.64 -11.78
CA THR A 42 -2.48 3.98 -11.29
C THR A 42 -3.11 4.28 -9.93
N ILE A 43 -4.38 3.90 -9.73
CA ILE A 43 -5.04 4.04 -8.41
C ILE A 43 -4.33 3.18 -7.34
N VAL A 44 -3.92 1.96 -7.70
CA VAL A 44 -3.14 1.10 -6.78
C VAL A 44 -1.82 1.75 -6.38
N GLU A 45 -1.13 2.39 -7.33
CA GLU A 45 0.12 3.10 -7.08
C GLU A 45 -0.08 4.32 -6.16
N GLU A 46 -1.14 5.10 -6.36
CA GLU A 46 -1.49 6.24 -5.50
C GLU A 46 -1.77 5.80 -4.04
N GLU A 47 -2.54 4.73 -3.85
CA GLU A 47 -2.87 4.19 -2.52
C GLU A 47 -1.65 3.56 -1.81
N ALA A 48 -0.72 3.02 -2.60
CA ALA A 48 0.54 2.48 -2.12
C ALA A 48 1.49 3.60 -1.65
N ASP A 49 1.56 4.69 -2.41
CA ASP A 49 2.33 5.88 -2.05
C ASP A 49 1.80 6.51 -0.75
N GLU A 50 0.47 6.63 -0.62
CA GLU A 50 -0.15 7.11 0.63
C GLU A 50 0.20 6.20 1.83
N THR A 51 0.21 4.88 1.64
CA THR A 51 0.60 3.95 2.70
C THR A 51 2.07 4.14 3.11
N THR A 52 2.94 4.40 2.14
CA THR A 52 4.36 4.69 2.38
C THR A 52 4.53 5.97 3.18
N LEU A 53 3.84 7.05 2.81
CA LEU A 53 3.84 8.31 3.55
C LEU A 53 3.44 8.12 5.02
N TRP A 54 2.38 7.34 5.30
CA TRP A 54 1.97 7.09 6.69
C TRP A 54 3.00 6.29 7.49
N LEU A 55 3.72 5.37 6.84
CA LEU A 55 4.81 4.62 7.45
C LEU A 55 6.02 5.52 7.74
N GLU A 56 6.37 6.42 6.81
CA GLU A 56 7.43 7.42 7.00
C GLU A 56 7.14 8.34 8.18
N LEU A 57 5.91 8.88 8.27
CA LEU A 57 5.48 9.73 9.39
C LEU A 57 5.57 9.00 10.75
N ILE A 58 5.26 7.70 10.77
CA ILE A 58 5.40 6.87 11.97
C ILE A 58 6.87 6.68 12.37
N MET A 59 7.75 6.50 11.39
CA MET A 59 9.18 6.35 11.64
C MET A 59 9.78 7.68 12.15
N GLU A 60 9.38 8.80 11.57
CA GLU A 60 9.83 10.13 12.00
C GLU A 60 9.28 10.53 13.36
N SER A 61 8.07 10.09 13.72
CA SER A 61 7.46 10.44 15.00
C SER A 61 8.05 9.69 16.20
N GLU A 62 9.02 8.78 15.97
CA GLU A 62 9.64 7.84 16.93
C GLU A 62 8.64 7.02 17.76
N THR A 63 7.34 7.13 17.47
CA THR A 63 6.27 6.60 18.32
C THR A 63 6.14 5.09 18.16
N LEU A 64 6.75 4.53 17.11
CA LEU A 64 6.42 3.22 16.56
C LEU A 64 7.54 2.58 15.73
N ILE A 65 8.80 2.94 15.98
CA ILE A 65 9.94 2.25 15.38
C ILE A 65 10.12 0.91 16.08
N ASN A 66 9.57 -0.16 15.50
CA ASN A 66 9.90 -1.53 15.86
C ASN A 66 10.14 -2.37 14.60
N ASP A 67 10.72 -3.56 14.77
CA ASP A 67 11.09 -4.42 13.65
C ASP A 67 9.91 -4.81 12.76
N PHE A 68 8.68 -4.80 13.31
CA PHE A 68 7.46 -5.08 12.58
C PHE A 68 7.13 -3.98 11.56
N THR A 69 7.22 -2.70 11.94
CA THR A 69 6.94 -1.58 11.02
C THR A 69 7.93 -1.54 9.86
N LYS A 70 9.22 -1.81 10.14
CA LYS A 70 10.27 -1.92 9.11
C LYS A 70 10.06 -3.11 8.18
N SER A 71 9.68 -4.26 8.72
CA SER A 71 9.38 -5.46 7.93
C SER A 71 8.17 -5.22 7.02
N LEU A 72 7.11 -4.60 7.53
CA LEU A 72 5.90 -4.28 6.77
C LEU A 72 6.21 -3.34 5.61
N HIS A 73 6.96 -2.27 5.88
CA HIS A 73 7.38 -1.31 4.85
C HIS A 73 8.17 -2.00 3.72
N LYS A 74 9.08 -2.91 4.09
CA LYS A 74 9.90 -3.67 3.13
C LYS A 74 9.07 -4.64 2.28
N GLU A 75 8.14 -5.38 2.89
CA GLU A 75 7.23 -6.28 2.15
C GLU A 75 6.29 -5.51 1.23
N LEU A 76 5.70 -4.42 1.71
CA LEU A 76 4.81 -3.57 0.90
C LEU A 76 5.57 -3.00 -0.31
N THR A 77 6.76 -2.44 -0.11
CA THR A 77 7.64 -1.96 -1.20
C THR A 77 7.96 -3.08 -2.20
N ALA A 78 8.25 -4.30 -1.74
CA ALA A 78 8.54 -5.44 -2.60
C ALA A 78 7.31 -5.88 -3.41
N ILE A 79 6.13 -5.89 -2.79
CA ILE A 79 4.85 -6.17 -3.47
C ILE A 79 4.58 -5.11 -4.53
N PHE A 80 4.72 -3.81 -4.22
CA PHE A 80 4.48 -2.72 -5.17
C PHE A 80 5.41 -2.77 -6.37
N THR A 81 6.71 -2.94 -6.14
CA THR A 81 7.70 -3.06 -7.23
C THR A 81 7.55 -4.32 -8.07
N SER A 82 6.96 -5.38 -7.53
CA SER A 82 6.66 -6.62 -8.27
C SER A 82 5.34 -6.54 -9.06
N SER A 83 4.31 -5.88 -8.53
CA SER A 83 3.01 -5.68 -9.18
C SER A 83 3.12 -4.79 -10.42
N GLY A 84 4.00 -3.78 -10.41
CA GLY A 84 4.32 -2.98 -11.60
C GLY A 84 5.07 -3.75 -12.70
N LYS A 85 5.61 -4.94 -12.40
CA LYS A 85 6.43 -5.75 -13.31
C LYS A 85 5.71 -6.94 -13.92
N GLN A 86 4.45 -7.25 -13.54
CA GLN A 86 3.81 -8.48 -14.03
C GLN A 86 3.49 -8.37 -15.54
N PRO A 87 4.16 -9.17 -16.40
CA PRO A 87 3.95 -9.09 -17.85
C PRO A 87 2.59 -9.69 -18.21
N ARG A 88 1.94 -9.04 -19.17
CA ARG A 88 0.71 -9.49 -19.85
C ARG A 88 0.75 -11.00 -20.10
N LYS A 89 -0.13 -11.77 -19.45
CA LYS A 89 -0.56 -13.05 -20.02
C LYS A 89 -1.65 -12.74 -21.02
N THR A 90 -1.24 -12.57 -22.28
CA THR A 90 -2.13 -12.66 -23.43
C THR A 90 -2.65 -14.09 -23.50
N ILE A 91 -3.96 -14.26 -23.32
CA ILE A 91 -4.71 -15.41 -23.84
C ILE A 91 -5.78 -14.81 -24.76
#